data_AF-A0A136KZ03-F1
#
_entry.id   AF-A0A136KZ03-F1
#
_cell.length_a   1.000
_cell.length_b   1.000
_cell.length_c   1.000
_cell.angle_alpha   90.00
_cell.angle_beta   90.00
_cell.angle_gamma   90.00
#
_symmetry.space_group_name_H-M   'P 1'
#
loop_
_entity.id
_entity.type
_entity.pdbx_description
1 polymer ?
#
loop_
_entity_poly.entity_id
_entity_poly.type
_entity_poly.pdbx_seq_one_letter_code
_entity_poly.pdbx_strand_id
1 'polypeptide(L)'
;MLWRFFIFDSERKATDLGSQLGTWMQSPLLVSIEWGRILLRDIFEVTLLAWWMPLSNLWNISLRLREVLFLVLIAGIITWAVIFVLKNISTTEYANSENTSKEMFWVGLIVVMAGFAPVILSNRDADFYGLSRYMLASSVGSVILISAFLSQLKSQKVYVGIACLLIVSSVLMHNLNGLSWKRSSQAMQNFWWQVSWRIPQIRESTTLVVNYSHTAIEEDYFIWGPANFIYYPESKNHQRVEPSLWGLILNRESTISILNHTQPEFVNRRSIITYFGYDNILILTQPSASSCVQVIDGVSPIVSEYEQYDIQIVASESNQNNIVLDETHAPPPDLVFGSEPQHEWCFYYQKAALAFQQGDYEKVLELKQNAEEAGFTPQDPVEWMPFLQASILLSDYDVAIQLSRFIKKSSFLQLQACENLPKTINFDQKMKDFTRETFCIN
;
A
#
# COMPACT_ATOMS: atom_id res chain seq x y z
N MET A 1 6.46 -33.54 -2.99
CA MET A 1 5.03 -33.39 -3.37
C MET A 1 4.12 -34.35 -2.61
N LEU A 2 4.47 -35.63 -2.47
CA LEU A 2 3.65 -36.66 -1.78
C LEU A 2 3.09 -36.25 -0.40
N TRP A 3 3.94 -35.67 0.46
CA TRP A 3 3.51 -35.13 1.77
C TRP A 3 2.39 -34.09 1.68
N ARG A 4 2.52 -33.13 0.74
CA ARG A 4 1.60 -32.00 0.62
C ARG A 4 0.26 -32.38 -0.02
N PHE A 5 0.22 -33.50 -0.74
CA PHE A 5 -0.95 -33.94 -1.50
C PHE A 5 -1.75 -35.04 -0.81
N PHE A 6 -1.10 -35.85 0.04
CA PHE A 6 -1.75 -37.02 0.64
C PHE A 6 -1.73 -37.05 2.16
N ILE A 7 -0.92 -36.20 2.81
CA ILE A 7 -0.72 -36.24 4.27
C ILE A 7 -1.10 -34.90 4.92
N PHE A 8 -0.95 -33.79 4.20
CA PHE A 8 -1.25 -32.45 4.70
C PHE A 8 -2.68 -32.01 4.32
N ASP A 9 -3.54 -31.83 5.33
CA ASP A 9 -4.81 -31.15 5.15
C ASP A 9 -4.58 -29.64 4.96
N SER A 10 -4.88 -29.19 3.75
CA SER A 10 -4.71 -27.79 3.38
C SER A 10 -5.88 -26.96 3.88
N GLU A 11 -5.66 -26.07 4.85
CA GLU A 11 -6.66 -25.08 5.28
C GLU A 11 -7.04 -24.08 4.18
N ARG A 12 -6.22 -23.93 3.13
CA ARG A 12 -6.52 -23.07 1.98
C ARG A 12 -7.24 -23.86 0.89
N LYS A 13 -8.48 -23.43 0.55
CA LYS A 13 -9.25 -23.96 -0.59
C LYS A 13 -8.47 -23.94 -1.92
N ALA A 14 -7.61 -22.93 -2.12
CA ALA A 14 -6.79 -22.80 -3.32
C ALA A 14 -5.66 -23.85 -3.44
N THR A 15 -5.34 -24.59 -2.36
CA THR A 15 -4.33 -25.67 -2.38
C THR A 15 -4.93 -27.04 -2.07
N ASP A 16 -6.26 -27.14 -1.97
CA ASP A 16 -6.98 -28.41 -1.86
C ASP A 16 -7.18 -29.02 -3.25
N LEU A 17 -6.32 -29.98 -3.60
CA LEU A 17 -6.40 -30.73 -4.86
C LEU A 17 -7.70 -31.51 -5.03
N GLY A 18 -8.37 -31.93 -3.96
CA GLY A 18 -9.66 -32.63 -4.07
C GLY A 18 -10.72 -31.72 -4.69
N SER A 19 -10.77 -30.46 -4.26
CA SER A 19 -11.66 -29.46 -4.84
C SER A 19 -11.30 -29.11 -6.30
N GLN A 20 -10.00 -28.99 -6.61
CA GLN A 20 -9.52 -28.61 -7.95
C GLN A 20 -9.64 -29.76 -8.97
N LEU A 21 -9.38 -31.00 -8.55
CA LEU A 21 -9.60 -32.17 -9.40
C LEU A 21 -11.09 -32.49 -9.53
N GLY A 22 -11.90 -32.17 -8.52
CA GLY A 22 -13.35 -32.28 -8.58
C GLY A 22 -13.95 -31.40 -9.68
N THR A 23 -13.49 -30.15 -9.83
CA THR A 23 -13.94 -29.27 -10.92
C THR A 23 -13.49 -29.78 -12.29
N TRP A 24 -12.27 -30.33 -12.39
CA TRP A 24 -11.81 -30.98 -13.61
C TRP A 24 -12.66 -32.22 -13.96
N MET A 25 -12.98 -33.09 -12.99
CA MET A 25 -13.81 -34.28 -13.22
C MET A 25 -15.23 -33.92 -13.67
N GLN A 26 -15.78 -32.79 -13.20
CA GLN A 26 -17.11 -32.31 -13.60
C GLN A 26 -17.14 -31.76 -15.03
N SER A 27 -16.04 -31.16 -15.50
CA SER A 27 -15.97 -30.58 -16.86
C SER A 27 -14.55 -30.66 -17.45
N PRO A 28 -14.07 -31.87 -17.82
CA PRO A 28 -12.67 -32.08 -18.18
C PRO A 28 -12.22 -31.25 -19.38
N LEU A 29 -13.08 -31.14 -20.40
CA LEU A 29 -12.75 -30.40 -21.62
C LEU A 29 -12.60 -28.89 -21.34
N LEU A 30 -13.56 -28.29 -20.63
CA LEU A 30 -13.58 -26.87 -20.36
C LEU A 30 -12.41 -26.46 -19.47
N VAL A 31 -12.17 -27.19 -18.38
CA VAL A 31 -11.07 -26.91 -17.45
C VAL A 31 -9.72 -27.10 -18.14
N SER A 32 -9.56 -28.14 -18.96
CA SER A 32 -8.30 -28.35 -19.70
C SER A 32 -8.02 -27.25 -20.73
N ILE A 33 -9.05 -26.75 -21.42
CA ILE A 33 -8.93 -25.61 -22.33
C ILE A 33 -8.53 -24.36 -21.57
N GLU A 34 -9.15 -24.09 -20.42
CA GLU A 34 -8.83 -22.92 -19.60
C GLU A 34 -7.40 -23.00 -19.05
N TRP A 35 -6.99 -24.15 -18.51
CA TRP A 35 -5.61 -24.39 -18.07
C TRP A 35 -4.61 -24.22 -19.20
N GLY A 36 -4.92 -24.72 -20.40
CA GLY A 36 -4.09 -24.51 -21.59
C GLY A 36 -3.98 -23.03 -21.97
N ARG A 37 -5.09 -22.29 -21.92
CA ARG A 37 -5.12 -20.84 -22.18
C ARG A 37 -4.25 -20.08 -21.18
N ILE A 38 -4.42 -20.34 -19.88
CA ILE A 38 -3.63 -19.74 -18.80
C ILE A 38 -2.15 -20.08 -18.99
N LEU A 39 -1.81 -21.36 -19.23
CA LEU A 39 -0.43 -21.78 -19.45
C LEU A 39 0.24 -21.02 -20.60
N LEU A 40 -0.44 -20.93 -21.75
CA LEU A 40 0.10 -20.22 -22.92
C LEU A 40 0.30 -18.73 -22.63
N ARG A 41 -0.66 -18.10 -21.97
CA ARG A 41 -0.55 -16.69 -21.56
C ARG A 41 0.61 -16.50 -20.58
N ASP A 42 0.70 -17.31 -19.53
CA ASP A 42 1.71 -17.19 -18.49
C ASP A 42 3.13 -17.47 -19.05
N ILE A 43 3.27 -18.43 -19.98
CA ILE A 43 4.51 -18.65 -20.75
C ILE A 43 4.89 -17.40 -21.55
N PHE A 44 3.94 -16.81 -22.26
CA PHE A 44 4.16 -15.60 -23.05
C PHE A 44 4.55 -14.42 -22.17
N GLU A 45 3.88 -14.26 -21.03
CA GLU A 45 4.16 -13.21 -20.05
C GLU A 45 5.57 -13.33 -19.48
N VAL A 46 5.96 -14.49 -18.93
CA VAL A 46 7.30 -14.68 -18.32
C VAL A 46 8.43 -14.68 -19.34
N THR A 47 8.16 -15.06 -20.59
CA THR A 47 9.20 -15.17 -21.63
C THR A 47 9.42 -13.85 -22.36
N LEU A 48 8.34 -13.14 -22.72
CA LEU A 48 8.44 -11.95 -23.56
C LEU A 48 8.08 -10.68 -22.80
N LEU A 49 6.94 -10.64 -22.10
CA LEU A 49 6.47 -9.41 -21.47
C LEU A 49 7.26 -9.01 -20.22
N ALA A 50 7.86 -9.98 -19.51
CA ALA A 50 8.63 -9.73 -18.30
C ALA A 50 9.81 -8.75 -18.49
N TRP A 51 10.30 -8.60 -19.72
CA TRP A 51 11.40 -7.69 -20.05
C TRP A 51 10.97 -6.24 -20.22
N TRP A 52 9.67 -5.93 -20.32
CA TRP A 52 9.22 -4.56 -20.60
C TRP A 52 7.99 -4.13 -19.80
N MET A 53 7.06 -5.03 -19.52
CA MET A 53 5.79 -4.68 -18.88
C MET A 53 5.96 -4.13 -17.45
N PRO A 54 6.85 -4.68 -16.60
CA PRO A 54 7.17 -4.05 -15.33
C PRO A 54 7.78 -2.65 -15.51
N LEU A 55 8.61 -2.46 -16.54
CA LEU A 55 9.21 -1.14 -16.83
C LEU A 55 8.14 -0.12 -17.23
N SER A 56 7.14 -0.51 -18.04
CA SER A 56 6.03 0.39 -18.39
C SER A 56 5.19 0.76 -17.18
N ASN A 57 4.98 -0.17 -16.25
CA ASN A 57 4.24 0.10 -15.02
C ASN A 57 4.99 1.07 -14.08
N LEU A 58 6.32 1.05 -14.15
CA LEU A 58 7.20 1.92 -13.36
C LEU A 58 7.44 3.30 -14.01
N TRP A 59 6.92 3.55 -15.21
CA TRP A 59 7.12 4.82 -15.93
C TRP A 59 6.49 6.03 -15.24
N ASN A 60 5.42 5.81 -14.45
CA ASN A 60 4.72 6.86 -13.72
C ASN A 60 5.43 7.27 -12.41
N ILE A 61 6.56 6.64 -12.07
CA ILE A 61 7.35 7.03 -10.90
C ILE A 61 7.95 8.41 -11.16
N SER A 62 7.71 9.35 -10.23
CA SER A 62 8.31 10.68 -10.26
C SER A 62 9.82 10.60 -9.99
N LEU A 63 10.62 10.55 -11.06
CA LEU A 63 12.08 10.49 -10.92
C LEU A 63 12.66 11.88 -10.71
N ARG A 64 13.53 12.00 -9.70
CA ARG A 64 14.38 13.18 -9.50
C ARG A 64 15.50 13.17 -10.54
N LEU A 65 15.99 14.35 -10.91
CA LEU A 65 17.09 14.48 -11.89
C LEU A 65 18.30 13.61 -11.55
N ARG A 66 18.69 13.54 -10.26
CA ARG A 66 19.78 12.69 -9.79
C ARG A 66 19.55 11.20 -10.07
N GLU A 67 18.30 10.73 -9.92
CA GLU A 67 17.95 9.32 -10.17
C GLU A 67 17.99 9.02 -11.66
N VAL A 68 17.48 9.92 -12.50
CA VAL A 68 17.59 9.81 -13.97
C VAL A 68 19.05 9.75 -14.40
N LEU A 69 19.89 10.67 -13.91
CA LEU A 69 21.33 10.69 -14.23
C LEU A 69 22.02 9.39 -13.79
N PHE A 70 21.67 8.87 -12.61
CA PHE A 70 22.20 7.60 -12.12
C PHE A 70 21.79 6.42 -13.01
N LEU A 71 20.52 6.34 -13.41
CA LEU A 71 20.00 5.29 -14.29
C LEU A 71 20.64 5.35 -15.68
N VAL A 72 20.85 6.54 -16.24
CA VAL A 72 21.53 6.73 -17.52
C VAL A 72 23.00 6.31 -17.42
N LEU A 73 23.69 6.71 -16.34
CA LEU A 73 25.09 6.35 -16.10
C LEU A 73 25.25 4.82 -16.00
N ILE A 74 24.44 4.15 -15.18
CA ILE A 74 24.57 2.70 -14.96
C ILE A 74 24.20 1.92 -16.23
N ALA A 75 23.16 2.34 -16.97
CA ALA A 75 22.81 1.75 -18.25
C ALA A 75 23.93 1.93 -19.28
N GLY A 76 24.57 3.11 -19.33
CA GLY A 76 25.71 3.39 -20.21
C GLY A 76 26.93 2.53 -19.89
N ILE A 77 27.30 2.40 -18.61
CA ILE A 77 28.41 1.56 -18.16
C ILE A 77 28.18 0.09 -18.51
N ILE A 78 26.97 -0.42 -18.24
CA ILE A 78 26.66 -1.82 -18.51
C ILE A 78 26.59 -2.09 -20.01
N THR A 79 26.01 -1.19 -20.80
CA THR A 79 26.01 -1.30 -22.27
C THR A 79 27.45 -1.35 -22.80
N TRP A 80 28.32 -0.46 -22.32
CA TRP A 80 29.73 -0.44 -22.69
C TRP A 80 30.43 -1.75 -22.32
N ALA A 81 30.23 -2.25 -21.09
CA ALA A 81 30.81 -3.50 -20.62
C ALA A 81 30.35 -4.71 -21.44
N VAL A 82 29.06 -4.81 -21.76
CA VAL A 82 28.49 -5.88 -22.59
C VAL A 82 29.08 -5.83 -24.00
N ILE A 83 29.13 -4.66 -24.63
CA ILE A 83 29.72 -4.49 -25.97
C ILE A 83 31.20 -4.87 -25.94
N PHE A 84 31.94 -4.45 -24.92
CA PHE A 84 33.36 -4.76 -24.76
C PHE A 84 33.61 -6.27 -24.64
N VAL A 85 32.84 -6.95 -23.78
CA VAL A 85 32.94 -8.41 -23.59
C VAL A 85 32.56 -9.15 -24.87
N LEU A 86 31.41 -8.83 -25.48
CA LEU A 86 30.92 -9.53 -26.67
C LEU A 86 31.75 -9.27 -27.94
N LYS A 87 32.46 -8.14 -28.01
CA LYS A 87 33.38 -7.84 -29.12
C LYS A 87 34.70 -8.61 -29.00
N ASN A 88 35.12 -8.95 -27.78
CA ASN A 88 36.37 -9.64 -27.50
C ASN A 88 36.22 -11.18 -27.52
N ILE A 89 34.99 -11.70 -27.53
CA ILE A 89 34.74 -13.14 -27.75
C ILE A 89 34.88 -13.45 -29.24
N SER A 90 35.85 -14.29 -29.59
CA SER A 90 36.16 -14.69 -30.96
C SER A 90 35.01 -15.46 -31.62
N THR A 91 34.72 -15.13 -32.87
CA THR A 91 33.58 -15.65 -33.67
C THR A 91 33.73 -17.11 -34.13
N THR A 92 34.77 -17.81 -33.71
CA THR A 92 35.11 -19.16 -34.18
C THR A 92 34.25 -20.29 -33.60
N GLU A 93 33.46 -20.04 -32.55
CA GLU A 93 32.59 -21.06 -31.90
C GLU A 93 31.13 -21.10 -32.40
N TYR A 94 30.69 -20.16 -33.24
CA TYR A 94 29.29 -20.07 -33.68
C TYR A 94 28.83 -21.20 -34.63
N ALA A 95 29.77 -21.97 -35.20
CA ALA A 95 29.51 -22.92 -36.28
C ALA A 95 29.02 -24.32 -35.82
N ASN A 96 29.12 -24.68 -34.54
CA ASN A 96 28.72 -26.00 -34.01
C ASN A 96 27.41 -25.96 -33.18
N SER A 97 26.60 -24.91 -33.32
CA SER A 97 25.54 -24.52 -32.36
C SER A 97 24.13 -25.08 -32.64
N GLU A 98 23.86 -25.70 -33.79
CA GLU A 98 22.48 -26.09 -34.16
C GLU A 98 21.88 -27.17 -33.26
N ASN A 99 22.66 -28.16 -32.83
CA ASN A 99 22.14 -29.24 -31.97
C ASN A 99 21.90 -28.73 -30.54
N THR A 100 22.84 -27.92 -30.03
CA THR A 100 22.75 -27.29 -28.70
C THR A 100 21.57 -26.33 -28.58
N SER A 101 21.24 -25.55 -29.62
CA SER A 101 20.10 -24.63 -29.61
C SER A 101 18.76 -25.37 -29.50
N LYS A 102 18.61 -26.53 -30.18
CA LYS A 102 17.40 -27.37 -30.09
C LYS A 102 17.24 -27.98 -28.70
N GLU A 103 18.34 -28.45 -28.11
CA GLU A 103 18.34 -28.97 -26.74
C GLU A 103 17.95 -27.88 -25.74
N MET A 104 18.56 -26.69 -25.84
CA MET A 104 18.20 -25.54 -25.00
C MET A 104 16.72 -25.16 -25.15
N PHE A 105 16.18 -25.16 -26.37
CA PHE A 105 14.75 -24.86 -26.59
C PHE A 105 13.84 -25.84 -25.84
N TRP A 106 14.05 -27.15 -25.98
CA TRP A 106 13.19 -28.14 -25.32
C TRP A 106 13.37 -28.15 -23.81
N VAL A 107 14.61 -28.03 -23.32
CA VAL A 107 14.89 -27.91 -21.88
C VAL A 107 14.20 -26.68 -21.31
N GLY A 108 14.36 -25.52 -21.94
CA GLY A 108 13.70 -24.29 -21.54
C GLY A 108 12.18 -24.43 -21.50
N LEU A 109 11.57 -24.97 -22.56
CA LEU A 109 10.13 -25.17 -22.64
C LEU A 109 9.61 -26.09 -21.53
N ILE A 110 10.27 -27.23 -21.30
CA ILE A 110 9.90 -28.18 -20.24
C ILE A 110 10.00 -27.51 -18.86
N VAL A 111 11.07 -26.74 -18.61
CA VAL A 111 11.26 -26.05 -17.33
C VAL A 111 10.18 -24.99 -17.10
N VAL A 112 9.83 -24.18 -18.12
CA VAL A 112 8.73 -23.20 -17.99
C VAL A 112 7.39 -23.88 -17.69
N MET A 113 7.06 -24.94 -18.45
CA MET A 113 5.81 -25.69 -18.23
C MET A 113 5.77 -26.34 -16.84
N ALA A 114 6.87 -26.95 -16.41
CA ALA A 114 6.98 -27.57 -15.10
C ALA A 114 6.90 -26.54 -13.96
N GLY A 115 7.43 -25.33 -14.17
CA GLY A 115 7.35 -24.22 -13.22
C GLY A 115 5.91 -23.74 -13.00
N PHE A 116 5.10 -23.67 -14.06
CA PHE A 116 3.71 -23.23 -13.98
C PHE A 116 2.70 -24.33 -13.63
N ALA A 117 3.05 -25.61 -13.83
CA ALA A 117 2.17 -26.73 -13.49
C ALA A 117 1.50 -26.60 -12.11
N PRO A 118 2.20 -26.36 -10.99
CA PRO A 118 1.55 -26.23 -9.68
C PRO A 118 0.64 -24.99 -9.54
N VAL A 119 0.94 -23.91 -10.28
CA VAL A 119 0.17 -22.65 -10.24
C VAL A 119 -1.19 -22.86 -10.89
N ILE A 120 -1.19 -23.44 -12.08
CA ILE A 120 -2.40 -23.69 -12.88
C ILE A 120 -3.27 -24.77 -12.24
N LEU A 121 -2.67 -25.83 -11.70
CA LEU A 121 -3.39 -26.86 -10.94
C LEU A 121 -4.07 -26.30 -9.67
N SER A 122 -3.62 -25.13 -9.19
CA SER A 122 -4.24 -24.41 -8.08
C SER A 122 -5.34 -23.43 -8.54
N ASN A 123 -5.75 -23.48 -9.81
CA ASN A 123 -6.64 -22.52 -10.47
C ASN A 123 -6.20 -21.07 -10.24
N ARG A 124 -4.89 -20.83 -10.38
CA ARG A 124 -4.27 -19.50 -10.35
C ARG A 124 -3.53 -19.24 -11.64
N ASP A 125 -3.33 -17.98 -11.89
CA ASP A 125 -2.45 -17.46 -12.90
C ASP A 125 -1.27 -16.69 -12.30
N ALA A 126 -0.23 -16.56 -13.10
CA ALA A 126 0.87 -15.67 -12.81
C ALA A 126 0.63 -14.33 -13.52
N ASP A 127 0.35 -13.27 -12.76
CA ASP A 127 0.23 -11.90 -13.27
C ASP A 127 1.43 -11.04 -12.86
N PHE A 128 1.53 -9.81 -13.36
CA PHE A 128 2.58 -8.87 -12.94
C PHE A 128 2.22 -8.03 -11.70
N TYR A 129 1.09 -8.32 -11.06
CA TYR A 129 0.59 -7.61 -9.90
C TYR A 129 0.79 -8.49 -8.65
N GLY A 130 -0.27 -8.87 -7.95
CA GLY A 130 -0.22 -9.57 -6.66
C GLY A 130 0.28 -11.03 -6.73
N LEU A 131 0.34 -11.63 -7.92
CA LEU A 131 0.70 -13.04 -8.14
C LEU A 131 2.01 -13.24 -8.92
N SER A 132 2.77 -12.18 -9.17
CA SER A 132 4.06 -12.20 -9.87
C SER A 132 5.09 -13.19 -9.33
N ARG A 133 5.04 -13.51 -8.03
CA ARG A 133 5.87 -14.54 -7.39
C ARG A 133 5.75 -15.92 -8.04
N TYR A 134 4.64 -16.22 -8.73
CA TYR A 134 4.46 -17.48 -9.43
C TYR A 134 5.28 -17.61 -10.71
N MET A 135 5.78 -16.49 -11.27
CA MET A 135 6.68 -16.51 -12.43
C MET A 135 8.11 -16.96 -12.08
N LEU A 136 8.50 -16.95 -10.80
CA LEU A 136 9.90 -17.13 -10.37
C LEU A 136 10.48 -18.49 -10.79
N ALA A 137 9.75 -19.59 -10.57
CA ALA A 137 10.22 -20.93 -10.93
C ALA A 137 10.38 -21.06 -12.46
N SER A 138 9.44 -20.49 -13.22
CA SER A 138 9.42 -20.53 -14.69
C SER A 138 10.46 -19.59 -15.32
N SER A 139 10.96 -18.58 -14.60
CA SER A 139 11.91 -17.59 -15.12
C SER A 139 13.20 -18.20 -15.66
N VAL A 140 13.71 -19.27 -15.02
CA VAL A 140 14.92 -19.97 -15.47
C VAL A 140 14.72 -20.60 -16.85
N GLY A 141 13.59 -21.26 -17.06
CA GLY A 141 13.25 -21.84 -18.37
C GLY A 141 13.05 -20.75 -19.44
N SER A 142 12.47 -19.61 -19.07
CA SER A 142 12.28 -18.46 -19.95
C SER A 142 13.62 -17.91 -20.45
N VAL A 143 14.62 -17.75 -19.57
CA VAL A 143 15.96 -17.29 -19.97
C VAL A 143 16.65 -18.29 -20.89
N ILE A 144 16.51 -19.60 -20.66
CA ILE A 144 17.05 -20.64 -21.55
C ILE A 144 16.38 -20.57 -22.93
N LEU A 145 15.05 -20.41 -22.98
CA LEU A 145 14.31 -20.25 -24.25
C LEU A 145 14.82 -19.04 -25.04
N ILE A 146 14.95 -17.89 -24.39
CA ILE A 146 15.45 -16.67 -25.03
C ILE A 146 16.88 -16.88 -25.52
N SER A 147 17.73 -17.55 -24.73
CA SER A 147 19.10 -17.85 -25.13
C SER A 147 19.14 -18.75 -26.37
N ALA A 148 18.25 -19.74 -26.46
CA ALA A 148 18.10 -20.60 -27.63
C ALA A 148 17.64 -19.81 -28.87
N PHE A 149 16.74 -18.83 -28.72
CA PHE A 149 16.35 -17.93 -29.81
C PHE A 149 17.49 -16.99 -30.23
N LEU A 150 18.21 -16.41 -29.27
CA LEU A 150 19.34 -15.52 -29.54
C LEU A 150 20.48 -16.26 -30.25
N SER A 151 20.74 -17.53 -29.91
CA SER A 151 21.79 -18.32 -30.55
C SER A 151 21.53 -18.61 -32.03
N GLN A 152 20.29 -18.49 -32.50
CA GLN A 152 19.92 -18.68 -33.91
C GLN A 152 20.21 -17.42 -34.76
N LEU A 153 20.53 -16.29 -34.14
CA LEU A 153 20.82 -15.04 -34.83
C LEU A 153 22.19 -15.10 -35.50
N LYS A 154 22.20 -15.13 -36.84
CA LYS A 154 23.44 -15.18 -37.64
C LYS A 154 24.23 -13.87 -37.62
N SER A 155 23.60 -12.74 -37.30
CA SER A 155 24.24 -11.43 -37.26
C SER A 155 24.69 -11.08 -35.85
N GLN A 156 26.00 -10.98 -35.64
CA GLN A 156 26.58 -10.57 -34.37
C GLN A 156 26.09 -9.18 -33.92
N LYS A 157 25.87 -8.26 -34.87
CA LYS A 157 25.32 -6.92 -34.54
C LYS A 157 23.90 -7.00 -33.98
N VAL A 158 23.06 -7.86 -34.55
CA VAL A 158 21.68 -8.06 -34.09
C VAL A 158 21.66 -8.78 -32.74
N TYR A 159 22.47 -9.82 -32.58
CA TYR A 159 22.66 -10.52 -31.31
C TYR A 159 23.06 -9.55 -30.18
N VAL A 160 24.15 -8.78 -30.40
CA VAL A 160 24.63 -7.79 -29.43
C VAL A 160 23.57 -6.73 -29.14
N GLY A 161 22.87 -6.24 -30.18
CA GLY A 161 21.81 -5.25 -30.03
C GLY A 161 20.66 -5.73 -29.12
N ILE A 162 20.15 -6.95 -29.36
CA ILE A 162 19.06 -7.52 -28.55
C ILE A 162 19.56 -7.86 -27.14
N ALA A 163 20.76 -8.43 -27.00
CA ALA A 163 21.35 -8.71 -25.69
C ALA A 163 21.51 -7.43 -24.85
N CYS A 164 22.01 -6.34 -25.45
CA CYS A 164 22.10 -5.04 -24.80
C CYS A 164 20.72 -4.52 -24.40
N LEU A 165 19.71 -4.62 -25.27
CA LEU A 165 18.34 -4.20 -24.96
C LEU A 165 17.79 -4.94 -23.72
N LEU A 166 17.90 -6.27 -23.69
CA LEU A 166 17.40 -7.09 -22.59
C LEU A 166 18.13 -6.78 -21.28
N ILE A 167 19.46 -6.65 -21.32
CA ILE A 167 20.27 -6.35 -20.14
C ILE A 167 19.98 -4.94 -19.61
N VAL A 168 19.95 -3.93 -20.49
CA VAL A 168 19.61 -2.55 -20.09
C VAL A 168 18.20 -2.50 -19.50
N SER A 169 17.23 -3.18 -20.11
CA SER A 169 15.87 -3.23 -19.57
C SER A 169 15.82 -3.87 -18.18
N SER A 170 16.53 -4.99 -17.98
CA SER A 170 16.66 -5.65 -16.68
C SER A 170 17.28 -4.73 -15.62
N VAL A 171 18.35 -4.03 -15.96
CA VAL A 171 19.02 -3.07 -15.05
C VAL A 171 18.07 -1.95 -14.65
N LEU A 172 17.37 -1.34 -15.62
CA LEU A 172 16.40 -0.29 -15.34
C LEU A 172 15.26 -0.80 -14.46
N MET A 173 14.69 -1.95 -14.80
CA MET A 173 13.61 -2.59 -14.05
C MET A 173 14.00 -2.87 -12.59
N HIS A 174 15.17 -3.47 -12.33
CA HIS A 174 15.61 -3.76 -10.96
C HIS A 174 15.82 -2.49 -10.13
N ASN A 175 16.41 -1.45 -10.72
CA ASN A 175 16.64 -0.19 -10.02
C ASN A 175 15.32 0.57 -9.76
N LEU A 176 14.43 0.66 -10.75
CA LEU A 176 13.14 1.32 -10.60
C LEU A 176 12.22 0.58 -9.62
N ASN A 177 12.22 -0.76 -9.66
CA ASN A 177 11.49 -1.56 -8.67
C ASN A 177 12.04 -1.32 -7.26
N GLY A 178 13.36 -1.34 -7.09
CA GLY A 178 13.99 -1.03 -5.80
C GLY A 178 13.66 0.38 -5.29
N LEU A 179 13.62 1.37 -6.18
CA LEU A 179 13.22 2.74 -5.85
C LEU A 179 11.74 2.83 -5.43
N SER A 180 10.85 2.12 -6.13
CA SER A 180 9.42 2.04 -5.81
C SER A 180 9.20 1.48 -4.40
N TRP A 181 9.79 0.33 -4.10
CA TRP A 181 9.70 -0.31 -2.78
C TRP A 181 10.33 0.54 -1.67
N LYS A 182 11.45 1.21 -1.95
CA LYS A 182 12.06 2.16 -1.01
C LYS A 182 11.08 3.28 -0.65
N ARG A 183 10.41 3.87 -1.63
CA ARG A 183 9.46 4.98 -1.42
C ARG A 183 8.19 4.51 -0.72
N SER A 184 7.65 3.36 -1.08
CA SER A 184 6.51 2.76 -0.37
C SER A 184 6.85 2.45 1.08
N SER A 185 8.04 1.88 1.35
CA SER A 185 8.51 1.66 2.73
C SER A 185 8.61 2.97 3.51
N GLN A 186 9.22 4.01 2.92
CA GLN A 186 9.30 5.32 3.56
C GLN A 186 7.92 5.96 3.81
N ALA A 187 6.99 5.81 2.87
CA ALA A 187 5.63 6.32 3.04
C ALA A 187 4.87 5.58 4.15
N MET A 188 5.03 4.25 4.25
CA MET A 188 4.50 3.44 5.36
C MET A 188 5.08 3.87 6.71
N GLN A 189 6.40 4.07 6.78
CA GLN A 189 7.08 4.55 7.99
C GLN A 189 6.55 5.92 8.41
N ASN A 190 6.47 6.87 7.48
CA ASN A 190 5.95 8.21 7.74
C ASN A 190 4.47 8.18 8.19
N PHE A 191 3.64 7.31 7.62
CA PHE A 191 2.26 7.12 8.06
C PHE A 191 2.21 6.70 9.54
N TRP A 192 2.94 5.66 9.91
CA TRP A 192 2.91 5.14 11.27
C TRP A 192 3.60 6.05 12.29
N TRP A 193 4.61 6.82 11.89
CA TRP A 193 5.15 7.91 12.71
C TRP A 193 4.10 8.98 13.00
N GLN A 194 3.33 9.41 11.99
CA GLN A 194 2.22 10.34 12.21
C GLN A 194 1.15 9.76 13.15
N VAL A 195 0.76 8.50 12.94
CA VAL A 195 -0.17 7.80 13.84
C VAL A 195 0.38 7.79 15.27
N SER A 196 1.66 7.49 15.45
CA SER A 196 2.32 7.46 16.76
C SER A 196 2.31 8.84 17.45
N TRP A 197 2.56 9.92 16.71
CA TRP A 197 2.49 11.27 17.27
C TRP A 197 1.09 11.67 17.72
N ARG A 198 0.06 11.18 17.00
CA ARG A 198 -1.36 11.51 17.18
C ARG A 198 -2.05 10.67 18.24
N ILE A 199 -1.65 9.41 18.40
CA ILE A 199 -2.36 8.40 19.19
C ILE A 199 -1.38 7.87 20.25
N PRO A 200 -1.54 8.25 21.52
CA PRO A 200 -0.68 7.76 22.59
C PRO A 200 -0.80 6.25 22.79
N GLN A 201 -2.04 5.76 22.84
CA GLN A 201 -2.38 4.34 22.98
C GLN A 201 -3.76 4.05 22.35
N ILE A 202 -3.96 2.82 21.88
CA ILE A 202 -5.24 2.31 21.35
C ILE A 202 -5.76 1.21 22.29
N ARG A 203 -7.05 1.23 22.65
CA ARG A 203 -7.69 0.16 23.43
C ARG A 203 -7.64 -1.18 22.69
N GLU A 204 -7.49 -2.25 23.45
CA GLU A 204 -7.53 -3.62 22.93
C GLU A 204 -8.85 -3.94 22.22
N SER A 205 -8.84 -4.90 21.30
CA SER A 205 -9.99 -5.31 20.49
C SER A 205 -10.58 -4.19 19.63
N THR A 206 -9.78 -3.16 19.35
CA THR A 206 -10.11 -2.15 18.34
C THR A 206 -9.75 -2.70 16.96
N THR A 207 -10.68 -2.59 16.02
CA THR A 207 -10.43 -2.93 14.62
C THR A 207 -10.00 -1.68 13.86
N LEU A 208 -8.80 -1.71 13.27
CA LEU A 208 -8.31 -0.58 12.49
C LEU A 208 -8.75 -0.72 11.03
N VAL A 209 -9.38 0.32 10.51
CA VAL A 209 -9.60 0.51 9.07
C VAL A 209 -8.61 1.56 8.60
N VAL A 210 -7.69 1.18 7.73
CA VAL A 210 -6.59 2.05 7.31
C VAL A 210 -6.65 2.31 5.81
N ASN A 211 -6.38 3.55 5.41
CA ASN A 211 -6.13 3.90 4.02
C ASN A 211 -4.75 4.54 3.86
N TYR A 212 -3.90 3.86 3.10
CA TYR A 212 -2.58 4.38 2.73
C TYR A 212 -2.65 5.12 1.40
N SER A 213 -2.09 6.33 1.36
CA SER A 213 -2.03 7.13 0.12
C SER A 213 -1.13 6.53 -0.97
N HIS A 214 -0.21 5.62 -0.61
CA HIS A 214 0.87 5.16 -1.48
C HIS A 214 0.64 3.77 -2.08
N THR A 215 -0.28 2.96 -1.53
CA THR A 215 -0.58 1.61 -2.03
C THR A 215 -1.94 1.15 -1.54
N ALA A 216 -2.61 0.32 -2.34
CA ALA A 216 -3.75 -0.44 -1.88
C ALA A 216 -3.33 -1.49 -0.82
N ILE A 217 -4.23 -1.77 0.11
CA ILE A 217 -4.06 -2.79 1.14
C ILE A 217 -4.63 -4.10 0.63
N GLU A 218 -3.76 -5.09 0.40
CA GLU A 218 -4.21 -6.42 -0.07
C GLU A 218 -4.59 -7.36 1.07
N GLU A 219 -4.01 -7.16 2.25
CA GLU A 219 -4.14 -8.09 3.38
C GLU A 219 -4.25 -7.34 4.72
N ASP A 220 -5.07 -7.87 5.62
CA ASP A 220 -5.39 -7.30 6.94
C ASP A 220 -4.15 -7.12 7.84
N TYR A 221 -3.17 -8.02 7.70
CA TYR A 221 -1.94 -7.98 8.48
C TYR A 221 -0.98 -6.85 8.10
N PHE A 222 -1.21 -6.18 6.96
CA PHE A 222 -0.54 -4.92 6.66
C PHE A 222 -1.01 -3.78 7.58
N ILE A 223 -2.19 -3.92 8.18
CA ILE A 223 -2.77 -2.96 9.13
C ILE A 223 -2.40 -3.34 10.56
N TRP A 224 -2.82 -4.53 10.99
CA TRP A 224 -2.66 -4.92 12.40
C TRP A 224 -1.21 -5.21 12.77
N GLY A 225 -0.37 -5.65 11.82
CA GLY A 225 1.04 -5.96 12.08
C GLY A 225 1.81 -4.74 12.62
N PRO A 226 1.91 -3.64 11.84
CA PRO A 226 2.53 -2.40 12.30
C PRO A 226 1.90 -1.82 13.55
N ALA A 227 0.56 -1.83 13.65
CA ALA A 227 -0.14 -1.29 14.82
C ALA A 227 0.24 -2.02 16.12
N ASN A 228 0.26 -3.36 16.10
CA ASN A 228 0.65 -4.13 17.27
C ASN A 228 2.15 -3.99 17.58
N PHE A 229 3.04 -3.82 16.60
CA PHE A 229 4.44 -3.51 16.90
C PHE A 229 4.63 -2.19 17.67
N ILE A 230 3.71 -1.24 17.51
CA ILE A 230 3.76 0.06 18.22
C ILE A 230 3.08 -0.07 19.59
N TYR A 231 1.85 -0.57 19.62
CA TYR A 231 0.99 -0.49 20.82
C TYR A 231 1.00 -1.74 21.70
N TYR A 232 1.26 -2.91 21.12
CA TYR A 232 1.23 -4.21 21.80
C TYR A 232 2.33 -5.16 21.30
N PRO A 233 3.62 -4.80 21.45
CA PRO A 233 4.73 -5.54 20.85
C PRO A 233 4.95 -6.92 21.49
N GLU A 234 4.43 -7.14 22.70
CA GLU A 234 4.54 -8.40 23.43
C GLU A 234 3.35 -9.33 23.15
N SER A 235 3.63 -10.60 22.87
CA SER A 235 2.57 -11.61 22.70
C SER A 235 1.96 -11.97 24.04
N LYS A 236 0.62 -12.00 24.10
CA LYS A 236 -0.14 -12.49 25.27
C LYS A 236 -0.10 -14.00 25.42
N ASN A 237 0.29 -14.74 24.38
CA ASN A 237 0.28 -16.19 24.37
C ASN A 237 1.59 -16.74 23.78
N HIS A 238 2.20 -17.71 24.46
CA HIS A 238 3.46 -18.33 24.03
C HIS A 238 3.29 -19.39 22.93
N GLN A 239 2.07 -19.91 22.74
CA GLN A 239 1.77 -20.99 21.79
C GLN A 239 1.17 -20.50 20.48
N ARG A 240 0.50 -19.34 20.49
CA ARG A 240 -0.17 -18.75 19.32
C ARG A 240 0.00 -17.25 19.30
N VAL A 241 -0.03 -16.66 18.11
CA VAL A 241 0.01 -15.20 17.96
C VAL A 241 -1.42 -14.69 17.93
N GLU A 242 -1.77 -13.82 18.86
CA GLU A 242 -3.10 -13.23 18.98
C GLU A 242 -2.92 -11.71 19.12
N PRO A 243 -2.93 -10.96 18.00
CA PRO A 243 -2.78 -9.51 18.01
C PRO A 243 -3.90 -8.85 18.82
N SER A 244 -3.54 -7.89 19.68
CA SER A 244 -4.50 -7.13 20.50
C SER A 244 -5.33 -6.15 19.67
N LEU A 245 -4.74 -5.63 18.60
CA LEU A 245 -5.44 -4.80 17.60
C LEU A 245 -5.68 -5.63 16.35
N TRP A 246 -6.84 -5.46 15.72
CA TRP A 246 -7.19 -6.14 14.48
C TRP A 246 -7.15 -5.18 13.30
N GLY A 247 -7.22 -5.74 12.10
CA GLY A 247 -7.19 -4.98 10.85
C GLY A 247 -8.35 -5.41 9.98
N LEU A 248 -8.99 -4.43 9.34
CA LEU A 248 -10.06 -4.67 8.37
C LEU A 248 -9.76 -3.91 7.08
N ILE A 249 -9.72 -4.65 5.98
CA ILE A 249 -9.58 -4.09 4.64
C ILE A 249 -10.94 -3.58 4.21
N LEU A 250 -11.02 -2.30 3.85
CA LEU A 250 -12.25 -1.71 3.37
C LEU A 250 -12.50 -2.10 1.91
N ASN A 251 -13.63 -2.73 1.66
CA ASN A 251 -14.18 -3.06 0.36
C ASN A 251 -15.71 -3.11 0.47
N ARG A 252 -16.42 -3.35 -0.64
CA ARG A 252 -17.89 -3.38 -0.65
C ARG A 252 -18.51 -4.32 0.39
N GLU A 253 -17.97 -5.51 0.59
CA GLU A 253 -18.50 -6.48 1.54
C GLU A 253 -18.27 -6.01 2.98
N SER A 254 -17.04 -5.61 3.32
CA SER A 254 -16.74 -5.11 4.66
C SER A 254 -17.50 -3.82 4.98
N THR A 255 -17.70 -2.93 4.00
CA THR A 255 -18.51 -1.70 4.15
C THR A 255 -19.94 -2.04 4.54
N ILE A 256 -20.56 -3.01 3.86
CA ILE A 256 -21.90 -3.50 4.21
C ILE A 256 -21.90 -4.11 5.62
N SER A 257 -20.88 -4.90 5.96
CA SER A 257 -20.78 -5.54 7.28
C SER A 257 -20.61 -4.52 8.42
N ILE A 258 -19.83 -3.45 8.21
CA ILE A 258 -19.67 -2.31 9.13
C ILE A 258 -21.02 -1.62 9.35
N LEU A 259 -21.70 -1.21 8.28
CA LEU A 259 -22.99 -0.50 8.38
C LEU A 259 -24.10 -1.35 9.03
N ASN A 260 -24.00 -2.67 8.92
CA ASN A 260 -24.93 -3.60 9.56
C ASN A 260 -24.51 -4.01 10.98
N HIS A 261 -23.37 -3.53 11.49
CA HIS A 261 -22.76 -3.96 12.76
C HIS A 261 -22.73 -5.48 12.92
N THR A 262 -22.25 -6.16 11.86
CA THR A 262 -22.20 -7.62 11.83
C THR A 262 -21.31 -8.14 12.96
N GLN A 263 -21.66 -9.29 13.54
CA GLN A 263 -20.86 -9.88 14.61
C GLN A 263 -19.42 -10.16 14.13
N PRO A 264 -18.41 -10.00 15.01
CA PRO A 264 -17.03 -10.22 14.63
C PRO A 264 -16.79 -11.63 14.07
N GLU A 265 -16.12 -11.71 12.92
CA GLU A 265 -15.78 -12.98 12.27
C GLU A 265 -14.42 -13.48 12.75
N PHE A 266 -14.34 -14.74 13.19
CA PHE A 266 -13.09 -15.38 13.59
C PHE A 266 -12.22 -15.73 12.38
N VAL A 267 -10.95 -15.36 12.44
CA VAL A 267 -9.96 -15.67 11.40
C VAL A 267 -8.77 -16.37 12.03
N ASN A 268 -8.46 -17.58 11.53
CA ASN A 268 -7.22 -18.27 11.86
C ASN A 268 -6.36 -18.38 10.60
N ARG A 269 -5.22 -17.69 10.60
CA ARG A 269 -4.27 -17.70 9.50
C ARG A 269 -2.94 -18.25 9.99
N ARG A 270 -2.75 -19.57 9.87
CA ARG A 270 -1.51 -20.26 10.27
C ARG A 270 -1.16 -20.05 11.74
N SER A 271 -2.13 -20.23 12.64
CA SER A 271 -1.99 -20.02 14.10
C SER A 271 -1.86 -18.56 14.53
N ILE A 272 -2.15 -17.62 13.62
CA ILE A 272 -2.41 -16.22 13.94
C ILE A 272 -3.92 -16.08 14.04
N ILE A 273 -4.41 -15.76 15.23
CA ILE A 273 -5.84 -15.61 15.51
C ILE A 273 -6.17 -14.13 15.55
N THR A 274 -7.07 -13.70 14.69
CA THR A 274 -7.63 -12.34 14.65
C THR A 274 -9.15 -12.41 14.49
N TYR A 275 -9.78 -11.24 14.57
CA TYR A 275 -11.21 -11.10 14.32
C TYR A 275 -11.45 -9.92 13.38
N PHE A 276 -12.42 -10.04 12.49
CA PHE A 276 -12.95 -8.90 11.74
C PHE A 276 -14.04 -8.22 12.57
N GLY A 277 -13.66 -7.25 13.41
CA GLY A 277 -14.61 -6.48 14.21
C GLY A 277 -15.25 -5.37 13.38
N TYR A 278 -16.55 -5.48 13.11
CA TYR A 278 -17.29 -4.51 12.28
C TYR A 278 -17.99 -3.42 13.11
N ASP A 279 -18.12 -3.61 14.42
CA ASP A 279 -18.89 -2.79 15.35
C ASP A 279 -18.03 -1.86 16.22
N ASN A 280 -16.71 -2.11 16.29
CA ASN A 280 -15.75 -1.29 17.04
C ASN A 280 -14.55 -0.93 16.17
N ILE A 281 -14.76 -0.06 15.19
CA ILE A 281 -13.73 0.35 14.24
C ILE A 281 -13.10 1.70 14.62
N LEU A 282 -11.83 1.89 14.26
CA LEU A 282 -11.15 3.20 14.28
C LEU A 282 -10.53 3.42 12.90
N ILE A 283 -10.91 4.51 12.24
CA ILE A 283 -10.47 4.82 10.87
C ILE A 283 -9.24 5.72 10.92
N LEU A 284 -8.15 5.28 10.30
CA LEU A 284 -6.91 6.03 10.09
C LEU A 284 -6.67 6.18 8.59
N THR A 285 -6.78 7.39 8.06
CA THR A 285 -6.75 7.60 6.60
C THR A 285 -5.71 8.62 6.21
N GLN A 286 -5.02 8.38 5.09
CA GLN A 286 -4.19 9.38 4.43
C GLN A 286 -4.74 9.58 3.01
N PRO A 287 -5.60 10.59 2.78
CA PRO A 287 -6.33 10.77 1.52
C PRO A 287 -5.43 10.91 0.28
N SER A 288 -4.28 11.57 0.43
CA SER A 288 -3.31 11.77 -0.65
C SER A 288 -1.87 11.70 -0.15
N ALA A 289 -0.90 11.59 -1.05
CA ALA A 289 0.53 11.56 -0.69
C ALA A 289 1.01 12.87 -0.03
N SER A 290 0.26 13.97 -0.19
CA SER A 290 0.52 15.28 0.41
C SER A 290 -0.33 15.55 1.66
N SER A 291 -1.33 14.71 1.94
CA SER A 291 -2.15 14.85 3.15
C SER A 291 -1.44 14.21 4.35
N CYS A 292 -1.63 14.78 5.52
CA CYS A 292 -1.31 14.16 6.78
C CYS A 292 -2.32 13.04 7.10
N VAL A 293 -1.95 12.13 8.00
CA VAL A 293 -2.86 11.08 8.49
C VAL A 293 -3.99 11.72 9.29
N GLN A 294 -5.22 11.36 8.98
CA GLN A 294 -6.43 11.80 9.68
C GLN A 294 -6.99 10.64 10.48
N VAL A 295 -7.39 10.95 11.72
CA VAL A 295 -8.16 10.03 12.56
C VAL A 295 -9.60 10.49 12.51
N ILE A 296 -10.48 9.69 11.92
CA ILE A 296 -11.88 10.08 11.77
C ILE A 296 -12.60 9.96 13.11
N ASP A 297 -13.27 11.04 13.51
CA ASP A 297 -14.22 11.04 14.61
C ASP A 297 -15.62 10.75 14.08
N GLY A 298 -16.20 9.60 14.41
CA GLY A 298 -17.53 9.22 13.94
C GLY A 298 -18.66 10.07 14.54
N VAL A 299 -18.43 10.80 15.64
CA VAL A 299 -19.43 11.72 16.20
C VAL A 299 -19.59 12.97 15.33
N SER A 300 -18.47 13.46 14.79
CA SER A 300 -18.42 14.65 13.95
C SER A 300 -17.46 14.43 12.78
N PRO A 301 -17.84 13.57 11.82
CA PRO A 301 -16.91 13.13 10.78
C PRO A 301 -16.60 14.29 9.86
N ILE A 302 -15.31 14.63 9.81
CA ILE A 302 -14.76 15.56 8.83
C ILE A 302 -13.73 14.78 8.00
N VAL A 303 -13.95 14.77 6.69
CA VAL A 303 -13.14 14.05 5.69
C VAL A 303 -12.60 15.01 4.64
N SER A 304 -11.43 14.68 4.11
CA SER A 304 -10.83 15.41 2.98
C SER A 304 -11.67 15.30 1.71
N GLU A 305 -11.57 16.31 0.84
CA GLU A 305 -12.11 16.25 -0.52
C GLU A 305 -11.43 15.18 -1.39
N TYR A 306 -10.22 14.76 -1.02
CA TYR A 306 -9.47 13.69 -1.67
C TYR A 306 -9.78 12.30 -1.11
N GLU A 307 -10.70 12.19 -0.16
CA GLU A 307 -10.99 10.93 0.52
C GLU A 307 -11.72 9.93 -0.38
N GLN A 308 -11.42 8.64 -0.20
CA GLN A 308 -12.09 7.55 -0.90
C GLN A 308 -13.55 7.42 -0.46
N TYR A 309 -14.44 7.17 -1.43
CA TYR A 309 -15.89 7.07 -1.18
C TYR A 309 -16.26 6.04 -0.11
N ASP A 310 -15.58 4.90 -0.08
CA ASP A 310 -15.87 3.85 0.90
C ASP A 310 -15.62 4.34 2.34
N ILE A 311 -14.58 5.17 2.57
CA ILE A 311 -14.34 5.80 3.88
C ILE A 311 -15.42 6.81 4.21
N GLN A 312 -15.82 7.65 3.24
CA GLN A 312 -16.87 8.65 3.46
C GLN A 312 -18.19 8.00 3.90
N ILE A 313 -18.52 6.83 3.35
CA ILE A 313 -19.74 6.08 3.68
C ILE A 313 -19.74 5.57 5.13
N VAL A 314 -18.59 5.14 5.64
CA VAL A 314 -18.47 4.55 6.99
C VAL A 314 -17.86 5.51 8.02
N ALA A 315 -17.66 6.77 7.67
CA ALA A 315 -16.96 7.74 8.51
C ALA A 315 -17.62 7.90 9.89
N SER A 316 -18.96 7.88 9.96
CA SER A 316 -19.74 7.95 11.20
C SER A 316 -19.53 6.75 12.13
N GLU A 317 -19.04 5.63 11.61
CA GLU A 317 -18.85 4.38 12.36
C GLU A 317 -17.49 4.35 13.10
N SER A 318 -16.61 5.32 12.85
CA SER A 318 -15.32 5.41 13.52
C SER A 318 -15.46 5.81 14.99
N ASN A 319 -14.93 5.00 15.90
CA ASN A 319 -15.00 5.22 17.34
C ASN A 319 -13.68 5.77 17.89
N GLN A 320 -13.56 7.10 17.92
CA GLN A 320 -12.37 7.79 18.44
C GLN A 320 -12.13 7.57 19.94
N ASN A 321 -13.16 7.13 20.69
CA ASN A 321 -13.00 6.80 22.12
C ASN A 321 -12.05 5.62 22.34
N ASN A 322 -11.73 4.84 21.30
CA ASN A 322 -10.70 3.80 21.40
C ASN A 322 -9.29 4.35 21.61
N ILE A 323 -9.07 5.65 21.46
CA ILE A 323 -7.80 6.30 21.78
C ILE A 323 -7.74 6.59 23.28
N VAL A 324 -6.70 6.08 23.96
CA VAL A 324 -6.44 6.37 25.38
C VAL A 324 -5.50 7.58 25.44
N LEU A 325 -5.99 8.69 26.01
CA LEU A 325 -5.31 9.98 25.98
C LEU A 325 -4.26 10.16 27.08
N ASP A 326 -4.41 9.47 28.21
CA ASP A 326 -3.63 9.68 29.44
C ASP A 326 -2.42 8.72 29.58
N GLU A 327 -2.07 7.99 28.52
CA GLU A 327 -0.91 7.10 28.53
C GLU A 327 0.36 7.75 27.98
N THR A 328 1.50 7.32 28.51
CA THR A 328 2.81 7.72 27.99
C THR A 328 3.04 7.05 26.64
N HIS A 329 3.16 7.87 25.60
CA HIS A 329 3.46 7.41 24.26
C HIS A 329 4.79 6.67 24.17
N ALA A 330 4.77 5.43 23.66
CA ALA A 330 5.98 4.67 23.32
C ALA A 330 6.35 4.94 21.85
N PRO A 331 7.60 5.34 21.55
CA PRO A 331 8.01 5.56 20.17
C PRO A 331 8.00 4.26 19.36
N PRO A 332 7.65 4.30 18.06
CA PRO A 332 7.75 3.15 17.17
C PRO A 332 9.16 2.53 17.18
N PRO A 333 9.30 1.19 17.14
CA PRO A 333 10.61 0.55 17.08
C PRO A 333 11.41 0.88 15.81
N ASP A 334 12.62 1.41 15.99
CA ASP A 334 13.54 1.81 14.90
C ASP A 334 13.79 0.70 13.86
N LEU A 335 13.82 -0.57 14.28
CA LEU A 335 14.08 -1.71 13.39
C LEU A 335 13.06 -1.81 12.25
N VAL A 336 11.80 -1.46 12.52
CA VAL A 336 10.69 -1.57 11.56
C VAL A 336 10.36 -0.20 10.97
N PHE A 337 10.32 0.83 11.80
CA PHE A 337 9.81 2.15 11.44
C PHE A 337 10.88 3.16 11.06
N GLY A 338 12.16 2.81 11.24
CA GLY A 338 13.27 3.76 11.09
C GLY A 338 13.24 4.85 12.15
N SER A 339 14.19 5.77 12.07
CA SER A 339 14.27 6.92 12.97
C SER A 339 13.12 7.90 12.74
N GLU A 340 12.81 8.67 13.79
CA GLU A 340 11.79 9.71 13.73
C GLU A 340 12.06 10.70 12.58
N PRO A 341 11.07 10.95 11.71
CA PRO A 341 11.22 11.92 10.64
C PRO A 341 11.23 13.35 11.18
N GLN A 342 11.73 14.29 10.37
CA GLN A 342 11.75 15.70 10.74
C GLN A 342 10.34 16.22 11.04
N HIS A 343 10.23 17.07 12.06
CA HIS A 343 8.98 17.69 12.49
C HIS A 343 8.56 18.81 11.54
N GLU A 344 7.94 18.42 10.42
CA GLU A 344 7.29 19.33 9.47
C GLU A 344 5.81 19.55 9.83
N TRP A 345 5.03 20.14 8.92
CA TRP A 345 3.61 20.45 9.13
C TRP A 345 2.81 19.31 9.77
N CYS A 346 2.94 18.07 9.26
CA CYS A 346 2.16 16.95 9.79
C CYS A 346 2.45 16.66 11.26
N PHE A 347 3.66 16.90 11.76
CA PHE A 347 3.95 16.75 13.19
C PHE A 347 3.09 17.70 14.03
N TYR A 348 3.08 18.98 13.68
CA TYR A 348 2.28 20.00 14.37
C TYR A 348 0.79 19.71 14.26
N TYR A 349 0.32 19.30 13.08
CA TYR A 349 -1.06 18.88 12.87
C TYR A 349 -1.44 17.69 13.76
N GLN A 350 -0.61 16.64 13.83
CA GLN A 350 -0.91 15.47 14.67
C GLN A 350 -0.97 15.84 16.16
N LYS A 351 -0.03 16.67 16.63
CA LYS A 351 -0.03 17.16 18.01
C LYS A 351 -1.21 18.08 18.30
N ALA A 352 -1.60 18.92 17.36
CA ALA A 352 -2.75 19.80 17.49
C ALA A 352 -4.06 19.00 17.51
N ALA A 353 -4.24 18.02 16.64
CA ALA A 353 -5.41 17.17 16.64
C ALA A 353 -5.52 16.32 17.93
N LEU A 354 -4.39 15.89 18.50
CA LEU A 354 -4.38 15.26 19.83
C LEU A 354 -4.77 16.23 20.94
N ALA A 355 -4.18 17.43 20.99
CA ALA A 355 -4.51 18.46 21.97
C ALA A 355 -5.99 18.88 21.89
N PHE A 356 -6.52 18.98 20.67
CA PHE A 356 -7.94 19.24 20.43
C PHE A 356 -8.83 18.15 21.04
N GLN A 357 -8.48 16.87 20.86
CA GLN A 357 -9.21 15.74 21.47
C GLN A 357 -9.11 15.75 23.00
N GLN A 358 -8.01 16.27 23.57
CA GLN A 358 -7.83 16.45 25.01
C GLN A 358 -8.57 17.69 25.57
N GLY A 359 -9.13 18.54 24.69
CA GLY A 359 -9.79 19.78 25.08
C GLY A 359 -8.85 20.95 25.37
N ASP A 360 -7.56 20.83 25.04
CA ASP A 360 -6.56 21.89 25.20
C ASP A 360 -6.51 22.76 23.93
N TYR A 361 -7.52 23.61 23.77
CA TYR A 361 -7.70 24.43 22.56
C TYR A 361 -6.65 25.53 22.43
N GLU A 362 -6.13 26.05 23.53
CA GLU A 362 -5.04 27.03 23.54
C GLU A 362 -3.76 26.40 22.97
N LYS A 363 -3.46 25.15 23.35
CA LYS A 363 -2.30 24.43 22.79
C LYS A 363 -2.44 24.18 21.29
N VAL A 364 -3.66 23.95 20.79
CA VAL A 364 -3.93 23.83 19.35
C VAL A 364 -3.46 25.09 18.61
N LEU A 365 -3.82 26.28 19.09
CA LEU A 365 -3.41 27.53 18.45
C LEU A 365 -1.93 27.85 18.64
N GLU A 366 -1.33 27.48 19.77
CA GLU A 366 0.12 27.58 19.98
C GLU A 366 0.89 26.73 18.95
N LEU A 367 0.44 25.48 18.72
CA LEU A 367 1.06 24.58 17.74
C LEU A 367 0.92 25.11 16.30
N LYS A 368 -0.19 25.77 15.97
CA LYS A 368 -0.33 26.49 14.69
C LYS A 368 0.73 27.57 14.55
N GLN A 369 0.88 28.43 15.55
CA GLN A 369 1.85 29.51 15.51
C GLN A 369 3.28 28.98 15.36
N ASN A 370 3.65 27.95 16.12
CA ASN A 370 4.96 27.30 16.02
C ASN A 370 5.22 26.75 14.61
N ALA A 371 4.21 26.15 13.97
CA ALA A 371 4.32 25.66 12.59
C ALA A 371 4.50 26.81 11.59
N GLU A 372 3.71 27.88 11.73
CA GLU A 372 3.78 29.07 10.86
C GLU A 372 5.13 29.80 10.99
N GLU A 373 5.66 29.95 12.21
CA GLU A 373 6.99 30.54 12.46
C GLU A 373 8.13 29.72 11.86
N ALA A 374 7.96 28.39 11.82
CA ALA A 374 8.88 27.47 11.15
C ALA A 374 8.69 27.42 9.62
N GLY A 375 7.71 28.16 9.07
CA GLY A 375 7.44 28.23 7.63
C GLY A 375 6.67 27.03 7.07
N PHE A 376 6.00 26.25 7.92
CA PHE A 376 5.22 25.09 7.52
C PHE A 376 3.74 25.42 7.31
N THR A 377 3.14 24.84 6.27
CA THR A 377 1.72 24.98 5.94
C THR A 377 1.14 23.67 5.42
N PRO A 378 -0.17 23.42 5.61
CA PRO A 378 -0.85 22.25 5.06
C PRO A 378 -0.95 22.33 3.54
N GLN A 379 -0.98 21.14 2.94
CA GLN A 379 -1.38 20.99 1.53
C GLN A 379 -2.88 20.65 1.42
N ASP A 380 -3.41 19.86 2.35
CA ASP A 380 -4.83 19.50 2.39
C ASP A 380 -5.61 20.49 3.26
N PRO A 381 -6.60 21.23 2.71
CA PRO A 381 -7.31 22.25 3.48
C PRO A 381 -8.07 21.72 4.70
N VAL A 382 -8.44 20.43 4.72
CA VAL A 382 -9.11 19.81 5.87
C VAL A 382 -8.25 19.84 7.13
N GLU A 383 -6.92 19.89 6.98
CA GLU A 383 -5.97 19.95 8.09
C GLU A 383 -6.06 21.26 8.87
N TRP A 384 -6.71 22.29 8.31
CA TRP A 384 -7.03 23.52 9.04
C TRP A 384 -8.21 23.38 10.01
N MET A 385 -9.01 22.31 9.91
CA MET A 385 -10.25 22.18 10.67
C MET A 385 -10.07 22.17 12.19
N PRO A 386 -9.10 21.44 12.79
CA PRO A 386 -8.90 21.47 14.24
C PRO A 386 -8.56 22.88 14.75
N PHE A 387 -7.77 23.63 13.97
CA PHE A 387 -7.39 25.00 14.32
C PHE A 387 -8.55 26.00 14.17
N LEU A 388 -9.40 25.81 13.16
CA LEU A 388 -10.63 26.59 13.00
C LEU A 388 -11.63 26.29 14.13
N GLN A 389 -11.80 25.02 14.48
CA GLN A 389 -12.67 24.62 15.59
C GLN A 389 -12.16 25.20 16.92
N ALA A 390 -10.86 25.10 17.19
CA ALA A 390 -10.26 25.67 18.39
C ALA A 390 -10.43 27.20 18.46
N SER A 391 -10.21 27.93 17.36
CA SER A 391 -10.39 29.39 17.34
C SER A 391 -11.84 29.80 17.57
N ILE A 392 -12.81 29.05 17.03
CA ILE A 392 -14.23 29.27 17.30
C ILE A 392 -14.55 29.04 18.78
N LEU A 393 -14.04 27.97 19.39
CA LEU A 393 -14.26 27.64 20.80
C LEU A 393 -13.67 28.70 21.75
N LEU A 394 -12.49 29.22 21.40
CA LEU A 394 -11.81 30.29 22.14
C LEU A 394 -12.34 31.69 21.80
N SER A 395 -13.30 31.81 20.88
CA SER A 395 -13.79 33.09 20.35
C SER A 395 -12.69 33.98 19.75
N ASP A 396 -11.61 33.37 19.23
CA ASP A 396 -10.54 34.05 18.50
C ASP A 396 -10.99 34.36 17.07
N TYR A 397 -11.57 35.55 16.94
CA TYR A 397 -12.19 36.04 15.73
C TYR A 397 -11.22 36.21 14.56
N ASP A 398 -10.03 36.71 14.83
CA ASP A 398 -9.07 37.07 13.79
C ASP A 398 -8.52 35.80 13.13
N VAL A 399 -8.18 34.80 13.96
CA VAL A 399 -7.76 33.48 13.47
C VAL A 399 -8.90 32.75 12.75
N ALA A 400 -10.12 32.79 13.30
CA ALA A 400 -11.28 32.16 12.65
C ALA A 400 -11.56 32.76 11.25
N ILE A 401 -11.49 34.09 11.11
CA ILE A 401 -11.63 34.78 9.82
C ILE A 401 -10.50 34.36 8.86
N GLN A 402 -9.26 34.31 9.32
CA GLN A 402 -8.12 33.89 8.50
C GLN A 402 -8.34 32.47 7.96
N LEU A 403 -8.65 31.51 8.85
CA LEU A 403 -8.78 30.09 8.51
C LEU A 403 -10.00 29.80 7.65
N SER A 404 -11.10 30.54 7.84
CA SER A 404 -12.31 30.39 7.02
C SER A 404 -12.04 30.55 5.52
N ARG A 405 -11.05 31.36 5.14
CA ARG A 405 -10.69 31.59 3.73
C ARG A 405 -10.11 30.34 3.07
N PHE A 406 -9.47 29.46 3.84
CA PHE A 406 -8.95 28.19 3.30
C PHE A 406 -10.07 27.17 3.15
N ILE A 407 -10.92 27.03 4.18
CA ILE A 407 -12.04 26.08 4.17
C ILE A 407 -13.05 26.41 3.06
N LYS A 408 -13.38 27.70 2.86
CA LYS A 408 -14.33 28.15 1.84
C LYS A 408 -13.89 27.96 0.40
N LYS A 409 -12.62 27.60 0.14
CA LYS A 409 -12.19 27.27 -1.23
C LYS A 409 -12.80 25.96 -1.72
N SER A 410 -13.19 25.08 -0.80
CA SER A 410 -13.85 23.81 -1.09
C SER A 410 -15.28 23.86 -0.56
N SER A 411 -16.27 23.84 -1.46
CA SER A 411 -17.68 23.78 -1.07
C SER A 411 -17.98 22.52 -0.25
N PHE A 412 -17.25 21.43 -0.49
CA PHE A 412 -17.34 20.20 0.28
C PHE A 412 -16.94 20.41 1.75
N LEU A 413 -15.77 21.01 1.99
CA LEU A 413 -15.32 21.31 3.36
C LEU A 413 -16.16 22.40 4.02
N GLN A 414 -16.66 23.37 3.25
CA GLN A 414 -17.57 24.39 3.77
C GLN A 414 -18.87 23.79 4.31
N LEU A 415 -19.48 22.84 3.59
CA LEU A 415 -20.67 22.12 4.03
C LEU A 415 -20.38 21.32 5.30
N GLN A 416 -19.28 20.55 5.32
CA GLN A 416 -18.87 19.81 6.50
C GLN A 416 -18.62 20.73 7.71
N ALA A 417 -18.00 21.90 7.50
CA ALA A 417 -17.83 22.90 8.55
C ALA A 417 -19.19 23.43 9.05
N CYS A 418 -20.15 23.71 8.16
CA CYS A 418 -21.49 24.10 8.58
C CYS A 418 -22.17 23.01 9.43
N GLU A 419 -21.94 21.73 9.12
CA GLU A 419 -22.55 20.61 9.83
C GLU A 419 -21.88 20.32 11.18
N ASN A 420 -20.55 20.34 11.22
CA ASN A 420 -19.70 19.78 12.27
C ASN A 420 -18.98 20.82 13.15
N LEU A 421 -19.02 22.12 12.81
CA LEU A 421 -18.49 23.13 13.73
C LEU A 421 -19.32 23.15 15.03
N PRO A 422 -18.71 23.49 16.17
CA PRO A 422 -19.42 23.52 17.46
C PRO A 422 -20.67 24.39 17.37
N LYS A 423 -21.87 23.84 17.54
CA LYS A 423 -23.14 24.61 17.53
C LYS A 423 -23.68 24.85 18.94
N THR A 424 -23.27 24.02 19.88
CA THR A 424 -23.90 23.87 21.20
C THR A 424 -23.04 24.38 22.36
N ILE A 425 -21.81 24.84 22.07
CA ILE A 425 -20.90 25.40 23.08
C ILE A 425 -21.12 26.91 23.22
N ASN A 426 -20.91 27.41 24.44
CA ASN A 426 -21.28 28.74 24.90
C ASN A 426 -20.27 29.82 24.45
N PHE A 427 -19.99 29.91 23.14
CA PHE A 427 -19.22 31.03 22.56
C PHE A 427 -20.14 32.21 22.24
N ASP A 428 -19.56 33.40 22.07
CA ASP A 428 -20.30 34.66 21.99
C ASP A 428 -21.27 34.72 20.79
N GLN A 429 -22.31 35.56 20.89
CA GLN A 429 -23.32 35.69 19.85
C GLN A 429 -22.72 36.13 18.52
N LYS A 430 -21.69 36.97 18.58
CA LYS A 430 -20.91 37.40 17.42
C LYS A 430 -20.43 36.16 16.68
N MET A 431 -19.67 35.27 17.33
CA MET A 431 -19.03 34.09 16.72
C MET A 431 -20.05 33.11 16.15
N LYS A 432 -21.24 33.00 16.77
CA LYS A 432 -22.38 32.25 16.21
C LYS A 432 -22.84 32.83 14.87
N ASP A 433 -23.03 34.15 14.81
CA ASP A 433 -23.45 34.82 13.58
C ASP A 433 -22.37 34.70 12.50
N PHE A 434 -21.09 34.88 12.85
CA PHE A 434 -19.97 34.66 11.93
C PHE A 434 -19.94 33.23 11.38
N THR A 435 -20.05 32.22 12.23
CA THR A 435 -19.99 30.81 11.79
C THR A 435 -21.14 30.49 10.83
N ARG A 436 -22.36 30.92 11.18
CA ARG A 436 -23.55 30.75 10.33
C ARG A 436 -23.41 31.47 8.99
N GLU A 437 -23.03 32.74 9.01
CA GLU A 437 -22.88 33.56 7.81
C GLU A 437 -21.67 33.16 6.96
N THR A 438 -20.67 32.50 7.54
CA THR A 438 -19.46 32.16 6.80
C THR A 438 -19.55 30.80 6.13
N PHE A 439 -20.13 29.81 6.83
CA PHE A 439 -20.13 28.42 6.39
C PHE A 439 -21.50 27.91 5.97
N CYS A 440 -22.60 28.42 6.53
CA CYS A 440 -23.96 27.90 6.32
C CYS A 440 -24.81 28.71 5.33
N ILE A 441 -24.19 29.43 4.39
CA ILE A 441 -24.93 30.13 3.33
C ILE A 441 -25.37 29.11 2.27
N ASN A 442 -26.68 29.03 2.04
CA ASN A 442 -27.29 28.32 0.90
C ASN A 442 -26.97 29.00 -0.43
#